data_AF-A0A9Q3I6S8-F1
#
_entry.id   AF-A0A9Q3I6S8-F1
#
_cell.length_a   1.000
_cell.length_b   1.000
_cell.length_c   1.000
_cell.angle_alpha   90.00
_cell.angle_beta   90.00
_cell.angle_gamma   90.00
#
_symmetry.space_group_name_H-M   'P 1'
#
loop_
_entity.id
_entity.type
_entity.pdbx_description
1 polymer ?
#
loop_
_entity_poly.entity_id
_entity_poly.type
_entity_poly.pdbx_seq_one_letter_code
_entity_poly.pdbx_strand_id
1 'polypeptide(L)'
;MSEVKVNQGDELSQFLFCKKRFTNPIARNGALLEGFMFAIGWCKCSTKNEQFGLYGSVGKIENAKDEWRNQGANLSSVGCILGPSLQYVGDNLFEKIQNFYKSLGVPSFDQVNYEANIPANQGTFKFASALTFTMNGFKNAPHFDKNALLYALGWLF
;
A
#
# COMPACT_ATOMS: atom_id res chain seq x y z
N MET A 1 12.56 -33.73 8.51
CA MET A 1 11.71 -32.77 7.78
C MET A 1 12.42 -31.44 7.77
N SER A 2 12.95 -31.02 6.62
CA SER A 2 13.54 -29.68 6.45
C SER A 2 12.41 -28.65 6.36
N GLU A 3 12.45 -27.61 7.18
CA GLU A 3 11.57 -26.44 7.04
C GLU A 3 11.70 -25.87 5.63
N VAL A 4 10.59 -25.82 4.90
CA VAL A 4 10.50 -25.06 3.66
C VAL A 4 10.58 -23.59 4.07
N LYS A 5 11.73 -22.94 3.85
CA LYS A 5 11.84 -21.48 3.92
C LYS A 5 10.94 -20.91 2.82
N VAL A 6 9.78 -20.37 3.21
CA VAL A 6 8.95 -19.56 2.32
C VAL A 6 9.80 -18.36 1.87
N ASN A 7 9.92 -18.16 0.56
CA ASN A 7 10.63 -17.01 0.00
C ASN A 7 9.80 -15.74 0.29
N GLN A 8 10.45 -14.67 0.74
CA GLN A 8 9.81 -13.37 1.00
C GLN A 8 9.02 -12.84 -0.21
N GLY A 9 9.49 -13.15 -1.43
CA GLY A 9 8.77 -12.81 -2.67
C GLY A 9 7.44 -13.54 -2.84
N ASP A 10 7.36 -14.81 -2.41
CA ASP A 10 6.11 -15.59 -2.47
C ASP A 10 5.13 -15.12 -1.40
N GLU A 11 5.62 -14.78 -0.21
CA GLU A 11 4.80 -14.20 0.87
C GLU A 11 4.19 -12.86 0.44
N LEU A 12 5.00 -11.97 -0.13
CA LEU A 12 4.54 -10.68 -0.64
C LEU A 12 3.53 -10.87 -1.78
N SER A 13 3.84 -11.72 -2.74
CA SER A 13 2.95 -12.04 -3.87
C SER A 13 1.60 -12.57 -3.41
N GLN A 14 1.59 -13.52 -2.46
CA GLN A 14 0.36 -14.09 -1.91
C GLN A 14 -0.44 -13.04 -1.14
N PHE A 15 0.23 -12.19 -0.37
CA PHE A 15 -0.42 -11.08 0.33
C PHE A 15 -1.11 -10.12 -0.66
N LEU A 16 -0.41 -9.66 -1.70
CA LEU A 16 -0.96 -8.76 -2.72
C LEU A 16 -2.12 -9.42 -3.47
N PHE A 17 -1.99 -10.71 -3.80
CA PHE A 17 -3.05 -11.49 -4.43
C PHE A 17 -4.31 -11.58 -3.57
N CYS A 18 -4.17 -11.79 -2.26
CA CYS A 18 -5.29 -11.78 -1.33
C CYS A 18 -5.92 -10.39 -1.21
N LYS A 19 -5.11 -9.33 -1.06
CA LYS A 19 -5.61 -7.97 -0.89
C LYS A 19 -6.39 -7.44 -2.09
N LYS A 20 -6.05 -7.85 -3.32
CA LYS A 20 -6.80 -7.46 -4.52
C LYS A 20 -8.29 -7.85 -4.48
N ARG A 21 -8.67 -8.82 -3.63
CA ARG A 21 -10.08 -9.24 -3.47
C ARG A 21 -10.95 -8.12 -2.92
N PHE A 22 -10.38 -7.13 -2.23
CA PHE A 22 -11.10 -6.01 -1.63
C PHE A 22 -11.01 -4.72 -2.45
N THR A 23 -10.26 -4.71 -3.55
CA THR A 23 -10.01 -3.50 -4.34
C THR A 23 -10.44 -3.71 -5.78
N ASN A 24 -10.73 -2.61 -6.47
CA ASN A 24 -10.91 -2.64 -7.92
C ASN A 24 -9.58 -2.29 -8.59
N PRO A 25 -9.34 -2.76 -9.82
CA PRO A 25 -8.28 -2.20 -10.63
C PRO A 25 -8.45 -0.68 -10.70
N ILE A 26 -7.34 0.05 -10.55
CA ILE A 26 -7.32 1.49 -10.77
C ILE A 26 -7.80 1.73 -12.20
N ALA A 27 -8.69 2.71 -12.36
CA ALA A 27 -9.28 3.04 -13.65
C ALA A 27 -8.18 3.23 -14.70
N ARG A 28 -8.42 2.68 -15.89
CA ARG A 28 -7.49 2.82 -17.00
C ARG A 28 -7.29 4.30 -17.30
N ASN A 29 -6.09 4.81 -17.09
CA ASN A 29 -5.67 6.03 -17.75
C ASN A 29 -5.38 5.67 -19.23
N GLY A 30 -5.46 6.65 -20.14
CA GLY A 30 -5.26 6.41 -21.58
C GLY A 30 -3.88 5.83 -21.95
N ALA A 31 -2.94 5.78 -20.99
CA ALA A 31 -1.61 5.22 -21.17
C ALA A 31 -1.52 3.71 -20.88
N LEU A 32 -2.50 3.10 -20.21
CA LEU A 32 -2.46 1.66 -19.91
C LEU A 32 -2.67 0.81 -21.17
N LEU A 33 -1.68 -0.01 -21.51
CA LEU A 33 -1.73 -0.92 -22.65
C LEU A 33 -2.21 -2.31 -22.26
N GLU A 34 -1.72 -2.86 -21.15
CA GLU A 34 -1.99 -4.24 -20.73
C GLU A 34 -1.99 -4.37 -19.20
N GLY A 35 -2.61 -5.44 -18.68
CA GLY A 35 -2.62 -5.79 -17.27
C GLY A 35 -3.50 -4.88 -16.40
N PHE A 36 -3.23 -4.92 -15.11
CA PHE A 36 -3.98 -4.18 -14.09
C PHE A 36 -3.05 -3.58 -13.05
N MET A 37 -3.38 -2.37 -12.59
CA MET A 37 -2.79 -1.76 -11.40
C MET A 37 -3.83 -1.76 -10.28
N PHE A 38 -3.38 -2.01 -9.06
CA PHE A 38 -4.19 -1.96 -7.85
C PHE A 38 -3.51 -1.02 -6.84
N ALA A 39 -4.30 -0.47 -5.92
CA ALA A 39 -3.81 0.25 -4.75
C ALA A 39 -4.34 -0.41 -3.48
N ILE A 40 -3.58 -0.34 -2.39
CA ILE A 40 -3.96 -0.79 -1.03
C ILE A 40 -3.35 0.16 0.01
N GLY A 41 -3.85 0.09 1.25
CA GLY A 41 -3.35 0.89 2.38
C GLY A 41 -4.09 2.23 2.53
N TRP A 42 -3.57 3.09 3.41
CA TRP A 42 -4.09 4.42 3.73
C TRP A 42 -3.79 5.43 2.64
N CYS A 43 -4.85 5.91 1.99
CA CYS A 43 -4.78 6.95 0.97
C CYS A 43 -5.59 8.18 1.39
N LYS A 44 -5.23 9.35 0.84
CA LYS A 44 -6.08 10.54 0.91
C LYS A 44 -7.44 10.19 0.29
N CYS A 45 -8.52 10.53 0.99
CA CYS A 45 -9.84 10.27 0.43
C CYS A 45 -10.14 11.22 -0.73
N SER A 46 -10.80 10.72 -1.75
CA SER A 46 -11.32 11.51 -2.87
C SER A 46 -12.57 12.31 -2.51
N THR A 47 -13.18 12.03 -1.35
CA THR A 47 -14.39 12.71 -0.87
C THR A 47 -14.04 14.01 -0.17
N LYS A 48 -14.79 15.08 -0.48
CA LYS A 48 -14.63 16.39 0.15
C LYS A 48 -14.83 16.29 1.66
N ASN A 49 -13.91 16.86 2.44
CA ASN A 49 -13.88 16.87 3.91
C ASN A 49 -13.53 15.53 4.60
N GLU A 50 -13.07 14.53 3.86
CA GLU A 50 -12.48 13.32 4.45
C GLU A 50 -10.95 13.43 4.45
N GLN A 51 -10.31 13.10 5.58
CA GLN A 51 -8.85 13.25 5.73
C GLN A 51 -8.11 12.09 5.05
N PHE A 52 -8.27 10.87 5.56
CA PHE A 52 -7.61 9.66 5.07
C PHE A 52 -8.51 8.45 5.30
N GLY A 53 -8.39 7.43 4.44
CA GLY A 53 -9.11 6.18 4.57
C GLY A 53 -8.32 5.02 3.97
N LEU A 54 -8.68 3.80 4.35
CA LEU A 54 -8.15 2.60 3.72
C LEU A 54 -8.72 2.46 2.31
N TYR A 55 -7.85 2.30 1.32
CA TYR A 55 -8.26 2.07 -0.05
C TYR A 55 -9.00 0.73 -0.18
N GLY A 56 -10.21 0.77 -0.74
CA GLY A 56 -11.06 -0.40 -0.87
C GLY A 56 -12.32 -0.15 -1.67
N SER A 57 -12.87 -1.21 -2.26
CA SER A 57 -14.17 -1.17 -2.92
C SER A 57 -15.27 -1.50 -1.90
N VAL A 58 -16.16 -0.53 -1.64
CA VAL A 58 -17.29 -0.70 -0.72
C VAL A 58 -18.08 -1.97 -1.02
N GLY A 59 -18.48 -2.20 -2.27
CA GLY A 59 -19.26 -3.38 -2.64
C GLY A 59 -18.52 -4.70 -2.41
N LYS A 60 -17.19 -4.76 -2.65
CA LYS A 60 -16.41 -5.98 -2.41
C LYS A 60 -16.22 -6.24 -0.91
N ILE A 61 -15.99 -5.18 -0.13
CA ILE A 61 -15.85 -5.27 1.32
C ILE A 61 -17.17 -5.70 1.96
N GLU A 62 -18.30 -5.14 1.54
CA GLU A 62 -19.63 -5.51 2.02
C GLU A 62 -19.94 -7.00 1.82
N ASN A 63 -19.46 -7.59 0.72
CA ASN A 63 -19.62 -9.02 0.43
C ASN A 63 -18.64 -9.93 1.18
N ALA A 64 -17.65 -9.38 1.88
CA ALA A 64 -16.58 -10.14 2.54
C ALA A 64 -16.15 -9.50 3.87
N LYS A 65 -17.12 -9.02 4.67
CA LYS A 65 -16.87 -8.21 5.89
C LYS A 65 -15.96 -8.89 6.89
N ASP A 66 -16.16 -10.18 7.14
CA ASP A 66 -15.36 -10.91 8.13
C ASP A 66 -13.93 -11.13 7.65
N GLU A 67 -13.73 -11.43 6.36
CA GLU A 67 -12.39 -11.49 5.75
C GLU A 67 -11.70 -10.12 5.79
N TRP A 68 -12.44 -9.04 5.52
CA TRP A 68 -11.93 -7.67 5.60
C TRP A 68 -11.53 -7.28 7.01
N ARG A 69 -12.30 -7.66 8.04
CA ARG A 69 -11.95 -7.42 9.45
C ARG A 69 -10.69 -8.18 9.87
N ASN A 70 -10.50 -9.37 9.33
CA ASN A 70 -9.35 -10.23 9.63
C ASN A 70 -8.12 -9.98 8.74
N GLN A 71 -8.19 -8.99 7.84
CA GLN A 71 -7.13 -8.72 6.86
C GLN A 71 -5.81 -8.19 7.45
N GLY A 72 -5.79 -7.92 8.76
CA GLY A 72 -4.62 -7.44 9.50
C GLY A 72 -3.55 -8.51 9.70
N ALA A 73 -3.92 -9.78 9.59
CA ALA A 73 -2.97 -10.88 9.55
C ALA A 73 -1.99 -10.65 8.38
N ASN A 74 -0.69 -10.67 8.66
CA ASN A 74 0.43 -10.51 7.71
C ASN A 74 0.81 -9.07 7.32
N LEU A 75 0.14 -8.02 7.82
CA LEU A 75 0.58 -6.65 7.51
C LEU A 75 1.97 -6.32 8.09
N SER A 76 2.26 -6.81 9.31
CA SER A 76 3.55 -6.60 9.97
C SER A 76 4.70 -7.33 9.27
N SER A 77 4.46 -8.54 8.73
CA SER A 77 5.49 -9.30 8.00
C SER A 77 5.80 -8.65 6.65
N VAL A 78 4.77 -8.21 5.91
CA VAL A 78 4.93 -7.44 4.67
C VAL A 78 5.64 -6.11 4.91
N GLY A 79 5.33 -5.42 6.00
CA GLY A 79 6.06 -4.20 6.40
C GLY A 79 7.55 -4.46 6.64
N CYS A 80 7.91 -5.61 7.24
CA CYS A 80 9.31 -6.02 7.41
C CYS A 80 10.00 -6.40 6.09
N ILE A 81 9.26 -6.82 5.07
CA ILE A 81 9.81 -7.13 3.73
C ILE A 81 10.03 -5.83 2.93
N LEU A 82 9.03 -4.95 2.91
CA LEU A 82 9.04 -3.74 2.09
C LEU A 82 9.88 -2.60 2.69
N GLY A 83 9.90 -2.46 4.01
CA GLY A 83 10.62 -1.40 4.72
C GLY A 83 12.10 -1.31 4.36
N PRO A 84 12.88 -2.40 4.53
CA PRO A 84 14.30 -2.42 4.17
C PRO A 84 14.54 -2.10 2.70
N SER A 85 13.67 -2.59 1.80
CA SER A 85 13.79 -2.35 0.36
C SER A 85 13.72 -0.86 -0.01
N LEU A 86 12.95 -0.05 0.74
CA LEU A 86 12.91 1.41 0.52
C LEU A 86 14.08 2.18 1.13
N GLN A 87 14.72 1.65 2.18
CA GLN A 87 15.88 2.32 2.78
C GLN A 87 17.03 2.45 1.78
N TYR A 88 17.12 1.55 0.81
CA TYR A 88 18.12 1.58 -0.25
C TYR A 88 17.80 2.53 -1.42
N VAL A 89 16.63 3.20 -1.44
CA VAL A 89 16.23 4.11 -2.54
C VAL A 89 17.03 5.40 -2.54
N GLY A 90 17.54 5.82 -1.38
CA GLY A 90 18.39 7.00 -1.28
C GLY A 90 18.67 7.41 0.16
N ASP A 91 19.83 8.01 0.37
CA ASP A 91 20.31 8.44 1.68
C ASP A 91 19.27 9.32 2.39
N ASN A 92 18.84 8.88 3.57
CA ASN A 92 17.89 9.56 4.44
C ASN A 92 16.50 9.82 3.81
N LEU A 93 16.20 9.32 2.61
CA LEU A 93 14.90 9.54 1.96
C LEU A 93 13.78 8.84 2.72
N PHE A 94 14.03 7.59 3.14
CA PHE A 94 13.10 6.80 3.93
C PHE A 94 12.74 7.51 5.25
N GLU A 95 13.75 8.01 5.97
CA GLU A 95 13.55 8.73 7.23
C GLU A 95 12.80 10.06 7.01
N LYS A 96 13.15 10.83 5.97
CA LYS A 96 12.46 12.07 5.63
C LYS A 96 10.97 11.85 5.33
N ILE A 97 10.66 10.83 4.54
CA ILE A 97 9.28 10.47 4.21
C ILE A 97 8.54 9.99 5.47
N GLN A 98 9.18 9.16 6.28
CA GLN A 98 8.63 8.70 7.55
C GLN A 98 8.29 9.87 8.49
N ASN A 99 9.22 10.80 8.69
CA ASN A 99 9.01 11.97 9.54
C ASN A 99 7.89 12.88 9.00
N PHE A 100 7.82 13.04 7.68
CA PHE A 100 6.73 13.78 7.03
C PHE A 100 5.36 13.15 7.30
N TYR A 101 5.18 11.85 7.07
CA TYR A 101 3.90 11.18 7.32
C TYR A 101 3.52 11.17 8.81
N LYS A 102 4.50 11.02 9.72
CA LYS A 102 4.27 11.17 11.16
C LYS A 102 3.77 12.58 11.52
N SER A 103 4.36 13.63 10.93
CA SER A 103 3.92 15.03 11.17
C SER A 103 2.49 15.32 10.71
N LEU A 104 1.99 14.54 9.74
CA LEU A 104 0.62 14.63 9.23
C LEU A 104 -0.38 13.74 10.00
N GLY A 105 0.08 12.95 10.99
CA GLY A 105 -0.77 12.00 11.70
C GLY A 105 -1.30 10.87 10.82
N VAL A 106 -0.65 10.56 9.71
CA VAL A 106 -1.10 9.52 8.78
C VAL A 106 -0.76 8.14 9.35
N PRO A 107 -1.71 7.20 9.39
CA PRO A 107 -1.44 5.84 9.86
C PRO A 107 -0.40 5.13 9.00
N SER A 108 0.37 4.23 9.63
CA SER A 108 1.28 3.35 8.90
C SER A 108 0.53 2.24 8.16
N PHE A 109 1.17 1.63 7.16
CA PHE A 109 0.57 0.55 6.36
C PHE A 109 0.01 -0.61 7.20
N ASP A 110 0.69 -0.92 8.31
CA ASP A 110 0.38 -2.03 9.20
C ASP A 110 -0.73 -1.73 10.22
N GLN A 111 -1.23 -0.49 10.27
CA GLN A 111 -2.32 -0.09 11.14
C GLN A 111 -3.68 -0.34 10.46
N VAL A 112 -4.47 -1.26 11.00
CA VAL A 112 -5.80 -1.60 10.47
C VAL A 112 -6.87 -0.60 10.92
N ASN A 113 -6.71 -0.01 12.11
CA ASN A 113 -7.65 0.93 12.69
C ASN A 113 -7.04 2.32 12.79
N TYR A 114 -7.84 3.34 12.47
CA TYR A 114 -7.51 4.72 12.81
C TYR A 114 -7.77 4.93 14.30
N GLU A 115 -6.77 4.69 15.13
CA GLU A 115 -6.84 5.09 16.53
C GLU A 115 -6.48 6.57 16.60
N ALA A 116 -7.48 7.42 16.89
CA ALA A 116 -7.32 8.87 16.98
C ALA A 116 -6.25 9.34 17.99
N ASN A 117 -5.70 8.43 18.80
CA ASN A 117 -4.77 8.70 19.90
C ASN A 117 -3.51 7.82 19.87
N ILE A 118 -3.07 7.28 18.74
CA ILE A 118 -1.71 6.71 18.68
C ILE A 118 -0.74 7.88 18.83
N PRO A 119 0.07 7.96 19.91
CA PRO A 119 1.13 8.96 19.98
C PRO A 119 1.96 8.89 18.69
N ALA A 120 2.39 10.02 18.12
CA ALA A 120 3.17 10.07 16.88
C ALA A 120 4.43 9.15 16.89
N ASN A 121 4.78 8.63 18.07
CA ASN A 121 5.94 7.81 18.39
C ASN A 121 5.61 6.31 18.58
N GLN A 122 4.33 5.89 18.48
CA GLN A 122 3.88 4.50 18.70
C GLN A 122 3.37 3.79 17.44
N GLY A 123 3.42 4.44 16.27
CA GLY A 123 3.39 3.70 15.01
C GLY A 123 4.73 3.01 14.80
N THR A 124 4.74 1.69 14.65
CA THR A 124 5.94 0.92 14.25
C THR A 124 6.49 1.33 12.89
N PHE A 125 5.75 2.18 12.16
CA PHE A 125 6.07 2.82 10.88
C PHE A 125 7.16 2.10 10.11
N LYS A 126 6.80 0.90 9.63
CA LYS A 126 7.70 0.01 8.89
C LYS A 126 7.75 0.35 7.40
N PHE A 127 6.76 1.04 6.84
CA PHE A 127 6.67 1.37 5.41
C PHE A 127 5.50 2.35 5.09
N ALA A 128 5.52 2.96 3.90
CA ALA A 128 4.58 3.95 3.32
C ALA A 128 3.08 3.72 3.61
N SER A 129 2.29 4.80 3.71
CA SER A 129 0.86 4.70 4.04
C SER A 129 0.05 3.89 3.01
N ALA A 130 0.41 3.94 1.73
CA ALA A 130 -0.22 3.21 0.63
C ALA A 130 0.81 2.52 -0.27
N LEU A 131 0.36 1.49 -0.97
CA LEU A 131 1.13 0.74 -1.96
C LEU A 131 0.31 0.55 -3.24
N THR A 132 0.93 0.77 -4.39
CA THR A 132 0.41 0.32 -5.69
C THR A 132 1.20 -0.88 -6.18
N PHE A 133 0.52 -1.79 -6.87
CA PHE A 133 1.14 -2.97 -7.45
C PHE A 133 0.44 -3.36 -8.75
N THR A 134 1.16 -4.10 -9.59
CA THR A 134 0.74 -4.47 -10.94
C THR A 134 0.55 -5.97 -11.05
N MET A 135 -0.37 -6.41 -11.92
CA MET A 135 -0.64 -7.82 -12.19
C MET A 135 -0.94 -8.05 -13.67
N ASN A 136 -0.77 -9.31 -14.11
CA ASN A 136 -1.09 -9.80 -15.45
C ASN A 136 -0.34 -9.06 -16.58
N GLY A 137 0.99 -8.96 -16.46
CA GLY A 137 1.83 -8.41 -17.54
C GLY A 137 1.60 -6.93 -17.80
N PHE A 138 1.50 -6.13 -16.73
CA PHE A 138 1.21 -4.70 -16.81
C PHE A 138 2.16 -3.95 -17.75
N LYS A 139 1.60 -3.15 -18.66
CA LYS A 139 2.37 -2.31 -19.58
C LYS A 139 1.71 -0.95 -19.72
N ASN A 140 2.50 0.09 -19.58
CA ASN A 140 2.10 1.47 -19.88
C ASN A 140 2.84 1.98 -21.11
N ALA A 141 2.15 2.76 -21.94
CA ALA A 141 2.79 3.61 -22.92
C ALA A 141 3.59 4.71 -22.19
N PRO A 142 4.68 5.22 -22.79
CA PRO A 142 5.36 6.41 -22.29
C PRO A 142 4.37 7.57 -22.16
N HIS A 143 4.28 8.17 -20.99
CA HIS A 143 3.42 9.32 -20.72
C HIS A 143 4.04 10.20 -19.64
N PHE A 144 3.51 11.42 -19.53
CA PHE A 144 3.91 12.38 -18.51
C PHE A 144 2.69 12.75 -17.67
N ASP A 145 2.74 12.41 -16.38
CA ASP A 145 1.71 12.81 -15.44
C ASP A 145 1.93 14.25 -15.00
N LYS A 146 1.01 15.14 -15.39
CA LYS A 146 1.06 16.57 -15.01
C LYS A 146 0.81 16.83 -13.52
N ASN A 147 0.27 15.83 -12.80
CA ASN A 147 -0.16 15.92 -11.41
C ASN A 147 0.49 14.82 -10.54
N ALA A 148 1.76 14.48 -10.78
CA ALA A 148 2.47 13.57 -9.91
C ALA A 148 2.55 14.15 -8.49
N LEU A 149 2.13 13.36 -7.49
CA LEU A 149 2.34 13.72 -6.09
C LEU A 149 3.84 13.70 -5.81
N LEU A 150 4.39 14.82 -5.34
CA LEU A 150 5.82 15.00 -5.02
C LEU A 150 6.37 13.96 -4.03
N TYR A 151 5.49 13.24 -3.32
CA TYR A 151 5.82 12.26 -2.28
C TYR A 151 5.42 10.82 -2.63
N ALA A 152 5.00 10.55 -3.87
CA ALA A 152 4.73 9.18 -4.32
C ALA A 152 6.05 8.51 -4.76
N LEU A 153 6.53 7.53 -3.98
CA LEU A 153 7.59 6.62 -4.43
C LEU A 153 6.96 5.47 -5.21
N GLY A 154 7.04 5.52 -6.53
CA GLY A 154 6.62 4.44 -7.42
C GLY A 154 7.83 3.66 -7.94
N TRP A 155 7.73 2.34 -7.94
CA TRP A 155 8.61 1.45 -8.72
C TRP A 155 7.76 0.79 -9.80
N LEU A 156 8.30 0.70 -11.01
CA LEU A 156 7.79 -0.16 -12.07
C LEU A 156 8.69 -1.41 -12.07
N PHE A 157 8.13 -2.56 -11.69
CA PHE A 157 8.69 -3.87 -12.03
C PHE A 157 8.06 -4.36 -13.33
#